data_AF-A0A2E0WZI1-F1
#
_entry.id   AF-A0A2E0WZI1-F1
#
_cell.length_a   1.000
_cell.length_b   1.000
_cell.length_c   1.000
_cell.angle_alpha   90.00
_cell.angle_beta   90.00
_cell.angle_gamma   90.00
#
_symmetry.space_group_name_H-M   'P 1'
#
loop_
_entity.id
_entity.type
_entity.pdbx_description
1 polymer ?
#
loop_
_entity_poly.entity_id
_entity_poly.type
_entity_poly.pdbx_seq_one_letter_code
_entity_poly.pdbx_strand_id
1 'polypeptide(L)'
;MRFRLATIAYAIALVASAMSGAGPVLGPVAAALVLLCWLWIHRVPWYEPLGFVRTATAALAIAIVCVAAVGGYLYATTDSTIDRVAADATCKFRASLAVDALNNYRGVHGAFPPLIVYDDSGRPVHSWRSLVLPYLDSRVANNAAGPYDPNQPWDADANLTAARTAPIAYRCPAAQRGFQWGVDVHASYLRISDNDDPARDAFEWPVLIETGRRHVTWTRPGDISLNDALDLLTTGDDAKHDGADGSFIVGRRLARPLRIVVACTKYANFTQSSPIFVAPFESRQDAAEFLSNLDNVKIANSILSRQSQLEQVTQINWARLYAIVAFVAIAYMPAIALSRRRTREAERMAIA
;
A
#
# COMPACT_ATOMS: atom_id res chain seq x y z
N MET A 1 -14.31 -22.79 41.35
CA MET A 1 -15.47 -21.99 40.87
C MET A 1 -16.20 -22.78 39.79
N ARG A 2 -17.53 -22.67 39.67
CA ARG A 2 -18.30 -23.31 38.56
C ARG A 2 -18.71 -22.24 37.54
N PHE A 3 -17.95 -22.10 36.46
CA PHE A 3 -18.32 -21.24 35.33
C PHE A 3 -19.36 -21.93 34.45
N ARG A 4 -20.33 -21.16 33.92
CA ARG A 4 -21.26 -21.67 32.90
C ARG A 4 -20.61 -21.51 31.52
N LEU A 5 -20.82 -22.48 30.63
CA LEU A 5 -20.30 -22.44 29.25
C LEU A 5 -20.63 -21.13 28.54
N ALA A 6 -21.86 -20.64 28.71
CA ALA A 6 -22.32 -19.35 28.17
C ALA A 6 -21.52 -18.13 28.69
N THR A 7 -21.00 -18.15 29.92
CA THR A 7 -20.16 -17.07 30.47
C THR A 7 -18.76 -17.06 29.83
N ILE A 8 -18.22 -18.24 29.52
CA ILE A 8 -16.94 -18.38 28.82
C ILE A 8 -17.10 -17.95 27.36
N ALA A 9 -18.14 -18.45 26.68
CA ALA A 9 -18.46 -18.04 25.31
C ALA A 9 -18.71 -16.53 25.19
N TYR A 10 -19.40 -15.93 26.16
CA TYR A 10 -19.60 -14.48 26.26
C TYR A 10 -18.28 -13.71 26.33
N ALA A 11 -17.37 -14.10 27.24
CA ALA A 11 -16.07 -13.43 27.40
C ALA A 11 -15.21 -13.56 26.13
N ILE A 12 -15.20 -14.74 25.49
CA ILE A 12 -14.49 -14.98 24.22
C ILE A 12 -15.07 -14.08 23.12
N ALA A 13 -16.40 -14.03 22.96
CA ALA A 13 -17.04 -13.20 21.92
C ALA A 13 -16.80 -11.70 22.14
N LEU A 14 -16.80 -11.24 23.39
CA LEU A 14 -16.50 -9.85 23.76
C LEU A 14 -15.04 -9.49 23.44
N VAL A 15 -14.08 -10.36 23.80
CA VAL A 15 -12.66 -10.14 23.48
C VAL A 15 -12.41 -10.21 21.97
N ALA A 16 -12.99 -11.18 21.26
CA ALA A 16 -12.82 -11.33 19.82
C ALA A 16 -13.38 -10.14 19.02
N SER A 17 -14.59 -9.67 19.36
CA SER A 17 -15.16 -8.46 18.74
C SER A 17 -14.37 -7.20 19.09
N ALA A 18 -13.90 -7.05 20.33
CA ALA A 18 -13.04 -5.94 20.72
C ALA A 18 -11.69 -5.95 19.99
N MET A 19 -11.06 -7.11 19.80
CA MET A 19 -9.80 -7.27 19.06
C MET A 19 -9.97 -7.06 17.55
N SER A 20 -11.07 -7.53 16.96
CA SER A 20 -11.42 -7.28 15.56
C SER A 20 -11.77 -5.80 15.30
N GLY A 21 -12.14 -5.07 16.35
CA GLY A 21 -12.24 -3.63 16.37
C GLY A 21 -10.88 -2.98 16.66
N ALA A 22 -10.60 -2.71 17.93
CA ALA A 22 -9.49 -1.87 18.40
C ALA A 22 -8.11 -2.56 18.41
N GLY A 23 -7.93 -3.60 17.58
CA GLY A 23 -6.68 -4.32 17.42
C GLY A 23 -6.26 -5.15 18.64
N PRO A 24 -5.08 -5.79 18.57
CA PRO A 24 -4.64 -6.77 19.58
C PRO A 24 -4.24 -6.15 20.93
N VAL A 25 -4.04 -4.83 21.01
CA VAL A 25 -3.60 -4.14 22.24
C VAL A 25 -4.77 -3.47 22.97
N LEU A 26 -5.54 -2.61 22.30
CA LEU A 26 -6.64 -1.88 22.95
C LEU A 26 -7.92 -2.73 23.07
N GLY A 27 -8.14 -3.69 22.17
CA GLY A 27 -9.28 -4.61 22.21
C GLY A 27 -9.41 -5.39 23.52
N PRO A 28 -8.37 -6.13 23.96
CA PRO A 28 -8.41 -6.86 25.22
C PRO A 28 -8.61 -5.96 26.45
N VAL A 29 -8.06 -4.74 26.44
CA VAL A 29 -8.26 -3.74 27.52
C VAL A 29 -9.71 -3.28 27.59
N ALA A 30 -10.33 -2.93 26.45
CA ALA A 30 -11.73 -2.54 26.40
C ALA A 30 -12.67 -3.67 26.86
N ALA A 31 -12.42 -4.91 26.41
CA ALA A 31 -13.17 -6.08 26.85
C ALA A 31 -13.00 -6.35 28.36
N ALA A 32 -11.78 -6.22 28.91
CA ALA A 32 -11.53 -6.39 30.33
C ALA A 32 -12.27 -5.35 31.19
N LEU A 33 -12.30 -4.09 30.77
CA LEU A 33 -13.04 -3.02 31.46
C LEU A 33 -14.55 -3.29 31.48
N VAL A 34 -15.13 -3.75 30.37
CA VAL A 34 -16.55 -4.17 30.31
C VAL A 34 -16.83 -5.38 31.23
N LEU A 35 -15.94 -6.37 31.26
CA LEU A 35 -16.06 -7.52 32.18
C LEU A 35 -15.98 -7.08 33.66
N LEU A 36 -15.08 -6.16 34.00
CA LEU A 36 -14.98 -5.60 35.37
C LEU A 36 -16.25 -4.85 35.77
N CYS A 37 -16.87 -4.09 34.86
CA CYS A 37 -18.16 -3.44 35.11
C CYS A 37 -19.26 -4.48 35.40
N TRP A 38 -19.36 -5.55 34.60
CA TRP A 38 -20.34 -6.62 34.84
C TRP A 38 -20.09 -7.41 36.13
N LEU A 39 -18.83 -7.67 36.49
CA LEU A 39 -18.46 -8.27 37.77
C LEU A 39 -18.82 -7.37 38.96
N TRP A 40 -18.71 -6.05 38.83
CA TRP A 40 -19.11 -5.09 39.87
C TRP A 40 -20.64 -4.97 40.02
N ILE A 41 -21.39 -5.03 38.91
CA ILE A 41 -22.85 -5.10 38.93
C ILE A 41 -23.31 -6.39 39.64
N HIS A 42 -22.73 -7.54 39.29
CA HIS A 42 -23.19 -8.84 39.79
C HIS A 42 -22.77 -9.17 41.24
N ARG A 43 -21.92 -8.37 41.87
CA ARG A 43 -21.43 -8.62 43.25
C ARG A 43 -22.39 -8.20 44.37
N VAL A 44 -23.40 -7.38 44.10
CA VAL A 44 -24.32 -6.84 45.14
C VAL A 44 -25.78 -6.94 44.68
N PRO A 45 -26.74 -7.25 45.58
CA PRO A 45 -28.15 -7.34 45.21
C PRO A 45 -28.72 -6.01 44.71
N TRP A 46 -29.72 -6.09 43.83
CA TRP A 46 -30.30 -4.90 43.20
C TRP A 46 -31.30 -4.14 44.08
N TYR A 47 -31.79 -4.77 45.16
CA TYR A 47 -32.78 -4.21 46.08
C TYR A 47 -32.19 -3.29 47.16
N GLU A 48 -30.86 -3.16 47.24
CA GLU A 48 -30.24 -2.13 48.09
C GLU A 48 -30.61 -0.72 47.58
N PRO A 49 -30.73 0.30 48.45
CA PRO A 49 -31.14 1.66 48.06
C PRO A 49 -30.22 2.32 47.02
N LEU A 50 -28.95 1.89 46.93
CA LEU A 50 -27.98 2.34 45.92
C LEU A 50 -27.93 1.44 44.67
N GLY A 51 -28.70 0.35 44.62
CA GLY A 51 -28.67 -0.66 43.55
C GLY A 51 -29.09 -0.13 42.18
N PHE A 52 -30.01 0.85 42.13
CA PHE A 52 -30.35 1.57 40.90
C PHE A 52 -29.17 2.43 40.41
N VAL A 53 -28.65 3.29 41.30
CA VAL A 53 -27.52 4.21 41.02
C VAL A 53 -26.32 3.44 40.51
N ARG A 54 -25.99 2.28 41.12
CA ARG A 54 -24.90 1.41 40.66
C ARG A 54 -25.11 0.84 39.26
N THR A 55 -26.34 0.47 38.88
CA THR A 55 -26.58 0.09 37.47
C THR A 55 -26.51 1.26 36.51
N ALA A 56 -26.91 2.47 36.91
CA ALA A 56 -26.77 3.67 36.08
C ALA A 56 -25.30 4.04 35.87
N THR A 57 -24.48 4.08 36.93
CA THR A 57 -23.05 4.39 36.83
C THR A 57 -22.27 3.32 36.09
N ALA A 58 -22.60 2.03 36.24
CA ALA A 58 -21.97 0.97 35.46
C ALA A 58 -22.37 0.97 33.97
N ALA A 59 -23.64 1.28 33.65
CA ALA A 59 -24.08 1.44 32.27
C ALA A 59 -23.41 2.64 31.58
N LEU A 60 -23.21 3.73 32.32
CA LEU A 60 -22.43 4.90 31.89
C LEU A 60 -20.94 4.57 31.72
N ALA A 61 -20.34 3.81 32.64
CA ALA A 61 -18.95 3.35 32.52
C ALA A 61 -18.75 2.45 31.28
N ILE A 62 -19.66 1.51 31.02
CA ILE A 62 -19.65 0.70 29.78
C ILE A 62 -19.84 1.60 28.55
N ALA A 63 -20.72 2.61 28.60
CA ALA A 63 -20.89 3.56 27.50
C ALA A 63 -19.61 4.34 27.21
N ILE A 64 -18.94 4.85 28.25
CA ILE A 64 -17.66 5.55 28.15
C ILE A 64 -16.57 4.62 27.61
N VAL A 65 -16.50 3.36 28.06
CA VAL A 65 -15.54 2.38 27.51
C VAL A 65 -15.83 2.07 26.05
N CYS A 66 -17.09 1.95 25.63
CA CYS A 66 -17.46 1.77 24.22
C CYS A 66 -17.13 3.00 23.37
N VAL A 67 -17.40 4.22 23.87
CA VAL A 67 -17.06 5.47 23.18
C VAL A 67 -15.54 5.69 23.09
N ALA A 68 -14.80 5.43 24.17
CA ALA A 68 -13.34 5.52 24.19
C ALA A 68 -12.68 4.45 23.32
N ALA A 69 -13.23 3.22 23.32
CA ALA A 69 -12.85 2.18 22.39
C ALA A 69 -13.03 2.67 20.95
N VAL A 70 -14.25 3.08 20.55
CA VAL A 70 -14.55 3.61 19.20
C VAL A 70 -13.74 4.87 18.85
N GLY A 71 -13.39 5.72 19.81
CA GLY A 71 -12.55 6.90 19.61
C GLY A 71 -11.09 6.58 19.31
N GLY A 72 -10.42 5.82 20.20
CA GLY A 72 -9.04 5.38 19.97
C GLY A 72 -8.90 4.45 18.76
N TYR A 73 -9.96 3.69 18.48
CA TYR A 73 -10.16 2.90 17.28
C TYR A 73 -10.21 3.74 15.99
N LEU A 74 -10.95 4.86 15.97
CA LEU A 74 -10.97 5.79 14.82
C LEU A 74 -9.60 6.42 14.64
N TYR A 75 -8.97 6.84 15.75
CA TYR A 75 -7.62 7.41 15.77
C TYR A 75 -6.57 6.46 15.17
N ALA A 76 -6.61 5.17 15.51
CA ALA A 76 -5.68 4.15 15.01
C ALA A 76 -5.72 3.89 13.48
N THR A 77 -6.50 4.68 12.71
CA THR A 77 -6.52 4.58 11.24
C THR A 77 -5.80 5.68 10.50
N THR A 78 -5.33 6.73 11.18
CA THR A 78 -4.30 7.61 10.61
C THR A 78 -3.00 6.84 10.35
N ASP A 79 -2.61 5.93 11.24
CA ASP A 79 -1.47 5.02 11.01
C ASP A 79 -1.62 4.23 9.70
N SER A 80 -2.81 3.65 9.46
CA SER A 80 -3.04 2.86 8.24
C SER A 80 -3.03 3.68 6.95
N THR A 81 -3.14 5.02 7.00
CA THR A 81 -2.87 5.89 5.85
C THR A 81 -1.42 6.34 5.79
N ILE A 82 -0.74 6.51 6.94
CA ILE A 82 0.70 6.80 7.02
C ILE A 82 1.53 5.68 6.37
N ASP A 83 1.24 4.41 6.66
CA ASP A 83 1.90 3.25 6.01
C ASP A 83 1.79 3.29 4.48
N ARG A 84 0.63 3.74 3.96
CA ARG A 84 0.36 3.82 2.51
C ARG A 84 1.14 4.96 1.87
N VAL A 85 1.11 6.15 2.47
CA VAL A 85 1.87 7.32 2.02
C VAL A 85 3.37 7.04 2.09
N ALA A 86 3.85 6.34 3.13
CA ALA A 86 5.25 5.91 3.26
C ALA A 86 5.64 4.89 2.19
N ALA A 87 4.77 3.93 1.86
CA ALA A 87 4.98 2.99 0.76
C ALA A 87 5.06 3.71 -0.58
N ASP A 88 4.12 4.61 -0.88
CA ASP A 88 4.09 5.38 -2.13
C ASP A 88 5.29 6.31 -2.28
N ALA A 89 5.71 6.99 -1.20
CA ALA A 89 6.94 7.76 -1.15
C ALA A 89 8.19 6.88 -1.38
N THR A 90 8.22 5.67 -0.82
CA THR A 90 9.31 4.69 -1.06
C THR A 90 9.36 4.25 -2.53
N CYS A 91 8.21 4.08 -3.17
CA CYS A 91 8.14 3.72 -4.59
C CYS A 91 8.65 4.87 -5.48
N LYS A 92 8.27 6.12 -5.20
CA LYS A 92 8.83 7.30 -5.89
C LYS A 92 10.33 7.44 -5.69
N PHE A 93 10.82 7.32 -4.45
CA PHE A 93 12.24 7.40 -4.11
C PHE A 93 13.07 6.37 -4.87
N ARG A 94 12.60 5.10 -4.93
CA ARG A 94 13.30 4.05 -5.69
C ARG A 94 13.30 4.30 -7.18
N ALA A 95 12.22 4.82 -7.73
CA ALA A 95 12.12 5.21 -9.14
C ALA A 95 13.11 6.36 -9.49
N SER A 96 13.30 7.32 -8.58
CA SER A 96 14.34 8.36 -8.70
C SER A 96 15.75 7.78 -8.76
N LEU A 97 16.10 6.81 -7.90
CA LEU A 97 17.45 6.22 -7.87
C LEU A 97 17.90 5.65 -9.24
N ALA A 98 16.98 5.14 -10.06
CA ALA A 98 17.29 4.66 -11.41
C ALA A 98 17.59 5.80 -12.39
N VAL A 99 16.87 6.92 -12.31
CA VAL A 99 17.15 8.15 -13.10
C VAL A 99 18.43 8.83 -12.63
N ASP A 100 18.69 8.84 -11.33
CA ASP A 100 19.90 9.44 -10.76
C ASP A 100 21.15 8.66 -11.19
N ALA A 101 21.08 7.31 -11.28
CA ALA A 101 22.14 6.47 -11.84
C ALA A 101 22.33 6.66 -13.36
N LEU A 102 21.25 6.83 -14.14
CA LEU A 102 21.31 7.21 -15.56
C LEU A 102 22.02 8.57 -15.76
N ASN A 103 21.77 9.53 -14.86
CA ASN A 103 22.43 10.83 -14.86
C ASN A 103 23.90 10.75 -14.45
N ASN A 104 24.24 9.96 -13.44
CA ASN A 104 25.62 9.73 -13.01
C ASN A 104 26.44 9.07 -14.13
N TYR A 105 25.88 8.08 -14.84
CA TYR A 105 26.48 7.50 -16.04
C TYR A 105 26.74 8.58 -17.10
N ARG A 106 25.71 9.37 -17.44
CA ARG A 106 25.83 10.44 -18.44
C ARG A 106 26.80 11.55 -18.03
N GLY A 107 26.95 11.83 -16.74
CA GLY A 107 27.94 12.77 -16.22
C GLY A 107 29.39 12.34 -16.45
N VAL A 108 29.64 11.03 -16.59
CA VAL A 108 30.97 10.46 -16.87
C VAL A 108 31.17 10.18 -18.36
N HIS A 109 30.15 9.70 -19.07
CA HIS A 109 30.24 9.26 -20.47
C HIS A 109 29.73 10.28 -21.50
N GLY A 110 29.19 11.43 -21.07
CA GLY A 110 28.59 12.46 -21.92
C GLY A 110 27.21 12.12 -22.50
N ALA A 111 26.93 10.83 -22.74
CA ALA A 111 25.67 10.29 -23.23
C ALA A 111 25.02 9.32 -22.20
N PHE A 112 23.72 9.08 -22.35
CA PHE A 112 23.04 8.01 -21.62
C PHE A 112 23.51 6.61 -22.10
N PRO A 113 23.41 5.56 -21.27
CA PRO A 113 23.71 4.21 -21.72
C PRO A 113 22.71 3.76 -22.79
N PRO A 114 23.13 2.96 -23.79
CA PRO A 114 22.21 2.32 -24.72
C PRO A 114 21.24 1.41 -23.96
N LEU A 115 19.99 1.28 -24.43
CA LEU A 115 18.99 0.39 -23.82
C LEU A 115 19.49 -1.07 -23.75
N ILE A 116 20.08 -1.51 -24.86
CA ILE A 116 20.60 -2.84 -25.12
C ILE A 116 22.03 -2.70 -25.64
N VAL A 117 22.97 -3.43 -25.03
CA VAL A 117 24.30 -3.67 -25.59
C VAL A 117 24.25 -4.95 -26.41
N TYR A 118 24.81 -4.91 -27.61
CA TYR A 118 24.99 -6.07 -28.49
C TYR A 118 26.46 -6.47 -28.58
N ASP A 119 26.73 -7.74 -28.82
CA ASP A 119 28.07 -8.21 -29.21
C ASP A 119 28.32 -8.06 -30.72
N ASP A 120 29.54 -8.38 -31.17
CA ASP A 120 29.96 -8.33 -32.58
C ASP A 120 29.12 -9.21 -33.53
N SER A 121 28.32 -10.14 -32.98
CA SER A 121 27.40 -11.01 -33.72
C SER A 121 25.94 -10.52 -33.70
N GLY A 122 25.68 -9.35 -33.11
CA GLY A 122 24.34 -8.78 -33.00
C GLY A 122 23.46 -9.44 -31.93
N ARG A 123 24.03 -10.17 -30.97
CA ARG A 123 23.26 -10.77 -29.86
C ARG A 123 23.17 -9.80 -28.69
N PRO A 124 21.99 -9.61 -28.06
CA PRO A 124 21.82 -8.69 -26.94
C PRO A 124 22.43 -9.26 -25.65
N VAL A 125 23.52 -8.66 -25.17
CA VAL A 125 24.35 -9.18 -24.07
C VAL A 125 24.14 -8.46 -22.73
N HIS A 126 23.84 -7.15 -22.70
CA HIS A 126 23.62 -6.39 -21.46
C HIS A 126 22.45 -5.39 -21.57
N SER A 127 21.73 -5.18 -20.46
CA SER A 127 20.75 -4.09 -20.32
C SER A 127 21.41 -2.81 -19.81
N TRP A 128 20.87 -1.64 -20.15
CA TRP A 128 21.25 -0.36 -19.52
C TRP A 128 21.31 -0.41 -17.98
N ARG A 129 20.48 -1.26 -17.36
CA ARG A 129 20.43 -1.49 -15.90
C ARG A 129 21.72 -2.05 -15.32
N SER A 130 22.44 -2.89 -16.05
CA SER A 130 23.76 -3.36 -15.59
C SER A 130 24.85 -2.33 -15.84
N LEU A 131 24.75 -1.53 -16.91
CA LEU A 131 25.67 -0.43 -17.18
C LEU A 131 25.60 0.68 -16.11
N VAL A 132 24.43 0.99 -15.57
CA VAL A 132 24.27 1.98 -14.48
C VAL A 132 24.46 1.40 -13.07
N LEU A 133 24.68 0.10 -12.92
CA LEU A 133 24.87 -0.55 -11.61
C LEU A 133 26.03 0.07 -10.79
N PRO A 134 27.21 0.41 -11.36
CA PRO A 134 28.28 1.09 -10.64
C PRO A 134 27.99 2.55 -10.27
N TYR A 135 26.89 3.12 -10.78
CA TYR A 135 26.52 4.53 -10.64
C TYR A 135 25.37 4.77 -9.65
N LEU A 136 24.86 3.69 -9.03
CA LEU A 136 24.00 3.72 -7.85
C LEU A 136 24.85 3.93 -6.58
N ASP A 137 24.29 4.51 -5.50
CA ASP A 137 24.96 4.51 -4.18
C ASP A 137 25.27 3.05 -3.78
N SER A 138 26.50 2.80 -3.32
CA SER A 138 26.92 1.57 -2.63
C SER A 138 25.86 0.93 -1.71
N ARG A 139 25.11 1.74 -0.94
CA ARG A 139 24.04 1.31 -0.04
C ARG A 139 22.78 0.81 -0.76
N VAL A 140 22.59 1.21 -2.01
CA VAL A 140 21.49 0.85 -2.91
C VAL A 140 21.85 -0.36 -3.77
N ALA A 141 23.11 -0.46 -4.20
CA ALA A 141 23.63 -1.57 -5.01
C ALA A 141 23.97 -2.81 -4.16
N ASN A 142 24.86 -2.67 -3.16
CA ASN A 142 25.48 -3.80 -2.44
C ASN A 142 24.50 -4.63 -1.60
N ASN A 143 23.33 -4.06 -1.28
CA ASN A 143 22.31 -4.74 -0.47
C ASN A 143 21.36 -5.63 -1.29
N ALA A 144 21.45 -5.64 -2.64
CA ALA A 144 20.45 -6.35 -3.44
C ALA A 144 20.84 -6.78 -4.87
N ALA A 145 22.05 -6.49 -5.38
CA ALA A 145 22.60 -7.23 -6.52
C ALA A 145 23.44 -8.41 -6.01
N GLY A 146 23.22 -9.60 -6.60
CA GLY A 146 24.18 -10.70 -6.50
C GLY A 146 25.46 -10.42 -7.31
N PRO A 147 26.48 -11.29 -7.25
CA PRO A 147 27.71 -11.11 -8.02
C PRO A 147 27.41 -11.15 -9.52
N TYR A 148 27.40 -9.98 -10.16
CA TYR A 148 27.19 -9.79 -11.59
C TYR A 148 28.54 -9.64 -12.29
N ASP A 149 28.79 -10.41 -13.34
CA ASP A 149 29.99 -10.31 -14.16
C ASP A 149 29.68 -9.51 -15.44
N PRO A 150 30.22 -8.29 -15.59
CA PRO A 150 30.01 -7.47 -16.80
C PRO A 150 30.76 -8.00 -18.03
N ASN A 151 31.59 -9.04 -17.92
CA ASN A 151 32.28 -9.68 -19.04
C ASN A 151 31.50 -10.88 -19.61
N GLN A 152 30.40 -11.28 -18.95
CA GLN A 152 29.53 -12.37 -19.38
C GLN A 152 28.15 -11.83 -19.80
N PRO A 153 27.45 -12.48 -20.75
CA PRO A 153 26.11 -12.06 -21.15
C PRO A 153 25.13 -12.23 -19.99
N TRP A 154 23.99 -11.53 -20.06
CA TRP A 154 22.95 -11.51 -19.03
C TRP A 154 22.34 -12.89 -18.68
N ASP A 155 22.44 -13.85 -19.59
CA ASP A 155 21.89 -15.20 -19.54
C ASP A 155 22.92 -16.29 -19.20
N ALA A 156 24.18 -15.93 -18.93
CA ALA A 156 25.15 -16.84 -18.33
C ALA A 156 24.79 -17.19 -16.88
N ASP A 157 25.12 -18.40 -16.41
CA ASP A 157 24.73 -18.92 -15.08
C ASP A 157 25.06 -17.98 -13.90
N ALA A 158 26.19 -17.27 -13.97
CA ALA A 158 26.57 -16.26 -12.99
C ALA A 158 25.57 -15.08 -12.96
N ASN A 159 25.22 -14.55 -14.13
CA ASN A 159 24.32 -13.41 -14.27
C ASN A 159 22.84 -13.80 -14.10
N LEU A 160 22.45 -15.04 -14.42
CA LEU A 160 21.17 -15.62 -14.02
C LEU A 160 21.06 -15.76 -12.49
N THR A 161 22.17 -16.09 -11.80
CA THR A 161 22.20 -16.09 -10.34
C THR A 161 22.01 -14.68 -9.78
N ALA A 162 22.68 -13.67 -10.35
CA ALA A 162 22.47 -12.27 -10.00
C ALA A 162 21.03 -11.77 -10.33
N ALA A 163 20.39 -12.29 -11.37
CA ALA A 163 19.01 -11.93 -11.75
C ALA A 163 17.95 -12.30 -10.70
N ARG A 164 18.23 -13.30 -9.83
CA ARG A 164 17.35 -13.70 -8.71
C ARG A 164 17.23 -12.63 -7.62
N THR A 165 18.06 -11.59 -7.65
CA THR A 165 18.07 -10.48 -6.69
C THR A 165 18.25 -9.16 -7.42
N ALA A 166 17.25 -8.28 -7.42
CA ALA A 166 17.35 -6.98 -8.08
C ALA A 166 17.71 -5.83 -7.11
N PRO A 167 18.61 -4.90 -7.49
CA PRO A 167 18.78 -3.61 -6.83
C PRO A 167 17.46 -2.93 -6.46
N ILE A 168 17.38 -2.26 -5.32
CA ILE A 168 16.13 -1.61 -4.88
C ILE A 168 15.67 -0.49 -5.82
N ALA A 169 16.61 0.14 -6.55
CA ALA A 169 16.32 1.15 -7.58
C ALA A 169 15.49 0.60 -8.76
N TYR A 170 15.53 -0.71 -9.03
CA TYR A 170 14.76 -1.34 -10.10
C TYR A 170 13.43 -1.93 -9.62
N ARG A 171 13.01 -1.65 -8.37
CA ARG A 171 11.88 -2.35 -7.74
C ARG A 171 10.88 -1.41 -7.10
N CYS A 172 9.64 -1.41 -7.59
CA CYS A 172 8.51 -0.78 -6.92
C CYS A 172 7.92 -1.73 -5.85
N PRO A 173 7.93 -1.38 -4.55
CA PRO A 173 7.22 -2.13 -3.51
C PRO A 173 5.74 -2.43 -3.81
N ALA A 174 5.04 -1.54 -4.53
CA ALA A 174 3.65 -1.78 -4.92
C ALA A 174 3.56 -2.84 -6.04
N ALA A 175 4.36 -2.71 -7.10
CA ALA A 175 4.46 -3.70 -8.20
C ALA A 175 4.69 -5.14 -7.70
N GLN A 176 5.53 -5.31 -6.68
CA GLN A 176 5.90 -6.63 -6.13
C GLN A 176 4.88 -7.21 -5.12
N ARG A 177 3.76 -6.53 -4.84
CA ARG A 177 2.70 -7.08 -3.97
C ARG A 177 2.05 -8.32 -4.62
N GLY A 178 2.34 -9.49 -4.06
CA GLY A 178 1.83 -10.79 -4.51
C GLY A 178 2.85 -11.68 -5.23
N PHE A 179 4.11 -11.24 -5.38
CA PHE A 179 5.17 -12.11 -5.86
C PHE A 179 5.59 -13.14 -4.81
N GLN A 180 5.82 -14.38 -5.23
CA GLN A 180 6.35 -15.43 -4.35
C GLN A 180 7.88 -15.34 -4.27
N TRP A 181 8.44 -15.52 -3.08
CA TRP A 181 9.89 -15.57 -2.88
C TRP A 181 10.48 -16.80 -3.57
N GLY A 182 11.43 -16.60 -4.50
CA GLY A 182 12.17 -17.67 -5.18
C GLY A 182 12.04 -17.71 -6.70
N VAL A 183 11.03 -17.04 -7.27
CA VAL A 183 10.96 -16.74 -8.72
C VAL A 183 11.56 -15.37 -9.03
N ASP A 184 12.00 -15.19 -10.28
CA ASP A 184 12.93 -14.13 -10.65
C ASP A 184 12.41 -12.72 -10.35
N VAL A 185 13.29 -11.88 -9.79
CA VAL A 185 12.90 -10.58 -9.25
C VAL A 185 12.93 -9.55 -10.38
N HIS A 186 11.77 -9.38 -11.02
CA HIS A 186 11.61 -8.49 -12.18
C HIS A 186 11.88 -7.01 -11.87
N ALA A 187 12.40 -6.31 -12.88
CA ALA A 187 12.52 -4.87 -12.89
C ALA A 187 11.13 -4.23 -13.03
N SER A 188 10.74 -3.43 -12.05
CA SER A 188 9.48 -2.69 -12.06
C SER A 188 9.54 -1.40 -12.86
N TYR A 189 10.70 -0.99 -13.38
CA TYR A 189 10.85 0.24 -14.17
C TYR A 189 11.52 -0.08 -15.50
N LEU A 190 10.83 0.21 -16.60
CA LEU A 190 11.30 0.02 -17.98
C LEU A 190 11.45 1.39 -18.66
N ARG A 191 12.49 1.57 -19.48
CA ARG A 191 12.63 2.73 -20.36
C ARG A 191 11.67 2.59 -21.53
N ILE A 192 11.16 3.71 -22.03
CA ILE A 192 10.31 3.73 -23.23
C ILE A 192 11.20 3.75 -24.47
N SER A 193 11.30 2.62 -25.16
CA SER A 193 12.00 2.49 -26.45
C SER A 193 11.15 3.03 -27.60
N ASP A 194 11.79 3.31 -28.72
CA ASP A 194 11.12 3.52 -30.00
C ASP A 194 10.26 2.29 -30.38
N ASN A 195 9.32 2.48 -31.30
CA ASN A 195 8.46 1.41 -31.83
C ASN A 195 9.18 0.59 -32.91
N ASP A 196 10.03 1.23 -33.71
CA ASP A 196 10.71 0.61 -34.85
C ASP A 196 12.11 0.08 -34.46
N ASP A 197 12.74 0.66 -33.43
CA ASP A 197 14.04 0.24 -32.89
C ASP A 197 14.03 0.10 -31.34
N PRO A 198 13.97 -1.12 -30.78
CA PRO A 198 13.96 -1.35 -29.33
C PRO A 198 15.30 -1.04 -28.64
N ALA A 199 16.38 -0.77 -29.38
CA ALA A 199 17.68 -0.37 -28.82
C ALA A 199 17.78 1.15 -28.57
N ARG A 200 16.81 1.94 -29.07
CA ARG A 200 16.77 3.41 -29.03
C ARG A 200 15.62 3.91 -28.15
N ASP A 201 15.82 5.00 -27.41
CA ASP A 201 14.74 5.66 -26.65
C ASP A 201 13.75 6.37 -27.59
N ALA A 202 12.47 6.36 -27.24
CA ALA A 202 11.42 7.09 -27.98
C ALA A 202 11.52 8.63 -27.86
N PHE A 203 12.40 9.13 -27.00
CA PHE A 203 12.55 10.54 -26.64
C PHE A 203 14.04 10.92 -26.54
N GLU A 204 14.37 12.22 -26.57
CA GLU A 204 15.76 12.70 -26.36
C GLU A 204 16.33 12.31 -24.98
N TRP A 205 15.45 12.09 -24.00
CA TRP A 205 15.79 11.80 -22.61
C TRP A 205 15.17 10.47 -22.18
N PRO A 206 15.85 9.61 -21.40
CA PRO A 206 15.27 8.40 -20.85
C PRO A 206 14.02 8.71 -20.02
N VAL A 207 12.88 8.17 -20.47
CA VAL A 207 11.63 8.14 -19.72
C VAL A 207 11.43 6.73 -19.19
N LEU A 208 11.29 6.60 -17.87
CA LEU A 208 10.98 5.35 -17.18
C LEU A 208 9.49 5.26 -16.87
N ILE A 209 8.91 4.09 -17.07
CA ILE A 209 7.53 3.76 -16.73
C ILE A 209 7.48 2.51 -15.84
N GLU A 210 6.59 2.51 -14.85
CA GLU A 210 6.37 1.38 -13.95
C GLU A 210 5.69 0.20 -14.67
N THR A 211 6.09 -1.03 -14.40
CA THR A 211 5.38 -2.24 -14.89
C THR A 211 5.25 -3.29 -13.79
N GLY A 212 4.02 -3.74 -13.53
CA GLY A 212 3.68 -4.77 -12.55
C GLY A 212 3.54 -6.20 -13.08
N ARG A 213 3.54 -6.43 -14.40
CA ARG A 213 3.41 -7.76 -15.04
C ARG A 213 4.41 -8.04 -16.17
N ARG A 214 5.28 -7.10 -16.54
CA ARG A 214 6.35 -7.38 -17.52
C ARG A 214 7.45 -8.19 -16.83
N HIS A 215 7.55 -9.48 -17.17
CA HIS A 215 8.45 -10.46 -16.56
C HIS A 215 9.92 -10.31 -17.03
N VAL A 216 10.45 -9.08 -17.00
CA VAL A 216 11.83 -8.75 -17.40
C VAL A 216 12.70 -8.68 -16.15
N THR A 217 13.78 -9.46 -16.07
CA THR A 217 14.76 -9.35 -14.97
C THR A 217 15.66 -8.14 -15.17
N TRP A 218 16.28 -7.65 -14.09
CA TRP A 218 17.12 -6.45 -14.19
C TRP A 218 18.41 -6.64 -15.02
N THR A 219 18.88 -7.87 -15.19
CA THR A 219 20.03 -8.19 -16.05
C THR A 219 19.67 -8.24 -17.53
N ARG A 220 18.44 -8.70 -17.84
CA ARG A 220 17.98 -9.01 -19.20
C ARG A 220 17.81 -7.73 -20.04
N PRO A 221 18.44 -7.65 -21.23
CA PRO A 221 18.15 -6.61 -22.20
C PRO A 221 16.71 -6.75 -22.70
N GLY A 222 16.02 -5.63 -22.80
CA GLY A 222 14.59 -5.58 -23.06
C GLY A 222 13.90 -4.56 -22.16
N ASP A 223 13.02 -3.79 -22.76
CA ASP A 223 12.33 -2.65 -22.16
C ASP A 223 10.90 -2.58 -22.75
N ILE A 224 10.27 -1.41 -22.89
CA ILE A 224 8.89 -1.30 -23.39
C ILE A 224 8.78 -0.31 -24.55
N SER A 225 8.11 -0.67 -25.64
CA SER A 225 7.87 0.22 -26.77
C SER A 225 6.98 1.41 -26.37
N LEU A 226 7.09 2.52 -27.09
CA LEU A 226 6.19 3.66 -26.94
C LEU A 226 4.72 3.23 -27.07
N ASN A 227 4.39 2.34 -28.00
CA ASN A 227 3.04 1.82 -28.14
C ASN A 227 2.56 1.07 -26.90
N ASP A 228 3.32 0.08 -26.42
CA ASP A 228 2.96 -0.68 -25.22
C ASP A 228 2.87 0.22 -23.96
N ALA A 229 3.71 1.25 -23.86
CA ALA A 229 3.68 2.22 -22.79
C ALA A 229 2.40 3.09 -22.84
N LEU A 230 1.96 3.51 -24.04
CA LEU A 230 0.72 4.26 -24.25
C LEU A 230 -0.54 3.41 -23.96
N ASP A 231 -0.50 2.11 -24.23
CA ASP A 231 -1.57 1.18 -23.85
C ASP A 231 -1.65 1.04 -22.32
N LEU A 232 -0.52 0.79 -21.64
CA LEU A 232 -0.48 0.76 -20.17
C LEU A 232 -0.91 2.08 -19.50
N LEU A 233 -0.69 3.22 -20.18
CA LEU A 233 -1.11 4.55 -19.74
C LEU A 233 -2.60 4.83 -19.98
N THR A 234 -3.30 4.08 -20.85
CA THR A 234 -4.75 4.28 -21.08
C THR A 234 -5.62 3.22 -20.40
N THR A 235 -5.23 1.94 -20.42
CA THR A 235 -5.99 0.88 -19.73
C THR A 235 -5.77 0.90 -18.21
N GLY A 236 -4.60 1.36 -17.76
CA GLY A 236 -4.17 1.24 -16.36
C GLY A 236 -3.78 -0.18 -15.97
N ASP A 237 -3.52 -1.06 -16.94
CA ASP A 237 -3.12 -2.43 -16.68
C ASP A 237 -1.85 -2.53 -15.82
N ASP A 238 -1.80 -3.62 -15.08
CA ASP A 238 -0.77 -4.02 -14.11
C ASP A 238 -0.43 -3.05 -12.96
N ALA A 239 -0.85 -1.79 -13.04
CA ALA A 239 -0.62 -0.71 -12.08
C ALA A 239 -1.12 -1.03 -10.66
N LYS A 240 -0.36 -0.63 -9.64
CA LYS A 240 -0.57 -1.07 -8.24
C LYS A 240 -0.81 0.04 -7.22
N HIS A 241 -0.65 1.31 -7.58
CA HIS A 241 -0.86 2.43 -6.65
C HIS A 241 -2.35 2.77 -6.59
N ASP A 242 -3.09 2.04 -5.76
CA ASP A 242 -4.55 2.15 -5.65
C ASP A 242 -5.09 3.49 -5.13
N GLY A 243 -4.20 4.40 -4.68
CA GLY A 243 -4.52 5.75 -4.25
C GLY A 243 -5.56 5.84 -3.15
N ALA A 244 -5.71 4.80 -2.31
CA ALA A 244 -6.73 4.78 -1.27
C ALA A 244 -6.29 5.55 0.00
N ASP A 245 -7.08 6.58 0.33
CA ASP A 245 -7.02 7.42 1.52
C ASP A 245 -8.28 7.22 2.38
N GLY A 246 -8.19 7.28 3.71
CA GLY A 246 -9.39 7.45 4.53
C GLY A 246 -9.43 6.76 5.90
N SER A 247 -10.64 6.78 6.46
CA SER A 247 -10.94 6.44 7.85
C SER A 247 -11.24 4.96 8.08
N PHE A 248 -11.35 4.58 9.35
CA PHE A 248 -11.70 3.22 9.76
C PHE A 248 -12.98 2.63 9.13
N ILE A 249 -14.08 3.39 9.08
CA ILE A 249 -15.36 2.94 8.49
C ILE A 249 -15.36 3.21 6.99
N VAL A 250 -14.95 4.41 6.60
CA VAL A 250 -15.09 4.94 5.25
C VAL A 250 -13.71 5.25 4.68
N GLY A 251 -13.26 4.39 3.76
CA GLY A 251 -12.18 4.70 2.85
C GLY A 251 -12.71 5.44 1.62
N ARG A 252 -11.88 6.28 1.03
CA ARG A 252 -11.94 6.66 -0.37
C ARG A 252 -10.88 5.87 -1.13
N ARG A 253 -11.10 5.70 -2.42
CA ARG A 253 -10.17 5.03 -3.31
C ARG A 253 -10.36 5.56 -4.72
N LEU A 254 -9.27 5.74 -5.46
CA LEU A 254 -9.36 6.07 -6.88
C LEU A 254 -9.98 4.88 -7.64
N ALA A 255 -10.98 5.13 -8.47
CA ALA A 255 -11.64 4.10 -9.28
C ALA A 255 -10.65 3.29 -10.13
N ARG A 256 -9.55 3.93 -10.56
CA ARG A 256 -8.45 3.35 -11.32
C ARG A 256 -7.13 3.50 -10.56
N PRO A 257 -6.25 2.47 -10.54
CA PRO A 257 -4.92 2.58 -9.92
C PRO A 257 -4.00 3.51 -10.72
N LEU A 258 -3.09 4.19 -10.02
CA LEU A 258 -2.02 4.98 -10.58
C LEU A 258 -0.81 4.11 -10.92
N ARG A 259 0.02 4.57 -11.85
CA ARG A 259 1.37 4.04 -12.14
C ARG A 259 2.41 5.14 -12.07
N ILE A 260 3.67 4.81 -11.76
CA ILE A 260 4.76 5.79 -11.77
C ILE A 260 5.26 6.00 -13.21
N VAL A 261 5.43 7.25 -13.61
CA VAL A 261 6.27 7.68 -14.74
C VAL A 261 7.36 8.60 -14.20
N VAL A 262 8.59 8.45 -14.67
CA VAL A 262 9.73 9.30 -14.30
C VAL A 262 10.46 9.78 -15.55
N ALA A 263 10.59 11.09 -15.71
CA ALA A 263 11.50 11.66 -16.69
C ALA A 263 12.82 12.08 -16.04
N CYS A 264 13.87 12.07 -16.87
CA CYS A 264 15.15 12.70 -16.61
C CYS A 264 15.11 14.19 -17.03
N THR A 265 14.48 15.06 -16.23
CA THR A 265 14.29 16.47 -16.59
C THR A 265 15.57 17.28 -16.40
N LYS A 266 16.13 17.80 -17.50
CA LYS A 266 17.32 18.68 -17.49
C LYS A 266 16.92 20.15 -17.27
N TYR A 267 17.46 20.75 -16.21
CA TYR A 267 17.49 22.19 -16.01
C TYR A 267 18.85 22.77 -16.44
N ALA A 268 18.99 24.11 -16.46
CA ALA A 268 20.21 24.77 -16.91
C ALA A 268 21.48 24.36 -16.13
N ASN A 269 21.34 24.16 -14.81
CA ASN A 269 22.47 23.96 -13.90
C ASN A 269 22.46 22.59 -13.18
N PHE A 270 21.41 21.78 -13.34
CA PHE A 270 21.24 20.48 -12.70
C PHE A 270 20.25 19.61 -13.48
N THR A 271 20.18 18.32 -13.17
CA THR A 271 19.14 17.41 -13.68
C THR A 271 18.34 16.88 -12.49
N GLN A 272 17.03 16.68 -12.65
CA GLN A 272 16.16 16.23 -11.56
C GLN A 272 15.30 15.05 -12.02
N SER A 273 15.25 14.01 -11.19
CA SER A 273 14.28 12.92 -11.33
C SER A 273 12.91 13.39 -10.84
N SER A 274 11.92 13.36 -11.73
CA SER A 274 10.54 13.80 -11.43
C SER A 274 9.57 12.61 -11.46
N PRO A 275 9.45 11.82 -10.37
CA PRO A 275 8.54 10.67 -10.32
C PRO A 275 7.10 11.15 -10.09
N ILE A 276 6.30 11.08 -11.16
CA ILE A 276 4.90 11.48 -11.21
C ILE A 276 4.03 10.23 -11.04
N PHE A 277 2.94 10.32 -10.26
CA PHE A 277 1.89 9.31 -10.31
C PHE A 277 0.89 9.70 -11.38
N VAL A 278 0.61 8.77 -12.29
CA VAL A 278 -0.20 8.98 -13.48
C VAL A 278 -1.40 8.06 -13.41
N ALA A 279 -2.60 8.62 -13.54
CA ALA A 279 -3.84 7.87 -13.66
C ALA A 279 -4.06 7.44 -15.12
N PRO A 280 -4.89 6.42 -15.39
CA PRO A 280 -5.09 5.95 -16.76
C PRO A 280 -5.88 6.97 -17.58
N PHE A 281 -5.24 7.50 -18.64
CA PHE A 281 -5.79 8.50 -19.55
C PHE A 281 -7.02 7.98 -20.30
N GLU A 282 -7.98 8.86 -20.56
CA GLU A 282 -9.13 8.54 -21.41
C GLU A 282 -8.75 8.40 -22.89
N SER A 283 -7.64 9.02 -23.32
CA SER A 283 -7.17 9.02 -24.71
C SER A 283 -5.68 8.70 -24.81
N ARG A 284 -5.33 7.88 -25.81
CA ARG A 284 -3.93 7.63 -26.22
C ARG A 284 -3.23 8.92 -26.66
N GLN A 285 -3.98 9.91 -27.14
CA GLN A 285 -3.45 11.21 -27.55
C GLN A 285 -3.01 12.06 -26.34
N ASP A 286 -3.82 12.13 -25.28
CA ASP A 286 -3.42 12.81 -24.03
C ASP A 286 -2.19 12.13 -23.39
N ALA A 287 -2.13 10.79 -23.42
CA ALA A 287 -0.97 10.05 -22.93
C ALA A 287 0.30 10.36 -23.74
N ALA A 288 0.20 10.50 -25.07
CA ALA A 288 1.32 10.87 -25.92
C ALA A 288 1.73 12.35 -25.76
N GLU A 289 0.77 13.27 -25.63
CA GLU A 289 1.02 14.69 -25.33
C GLU A 289 1.74 14.81 -23.98
N PHE A 290 1.30 14.06 -22.95
CA PHE A 290 1.92 14.02 -21.64
C PHE A 290 3.37 13.53 -21.68
N LEU A 291 3.63 12.36 -22.28
CA LEU A 291 4.99 11.81 -22.39
C LEU A 291 5.93 12.77 -23.13
N SER A 292 5.44 13.46 -24.16
CA SER A 292 6.21 14.40 -24.97
C SER A 292 6.51 15.75 -24.28
N ASN A 293 5.91 16.01 -23.10
CA ASN A 293 6.03 17.29 -22.36
C ASN A 293 6.46 17.08 -20.89
N LEU A 294 7.13 15.95 -20.57
CA LEU A 294 7.57 15.63 -19.21
C LEU A 294 8.69 16.55 -18.67
N ASP A 295 9.37 17.28 -19.54
CA ASP A 295 10.29 18.35 -19.18
C ASP A 295 9.53 19.61 -18.70
N ASN A 296 8.43 19.94 -19.37
CA ASN A 296 7.59 21.08 -19.09
C ASN A 296 6.52 20.72 -18.05
N VAL A 297 6.94 20.73 -16.78
CA VAL A 297 6.10 20.47 -15.59
C VAL A 297 4.76 21.25 -15.60
N LYS A 298 4.68 22.44 -16.22
CA LYS A 298 3.41 23.18 -16.35
C LYS A 298 2.44 22.52 -17.33
N ILE A 299 2.93 22.03 -18.47
CA ILE A 299 2.12 21.32 -19.47
C ILE A 299 1.79 19.91 -18.97
N ALA A 300 2.76 19.16 -18.45
CA ALA A 300 2.51 17.84 -17.85
C ALA A 300 1.42 17.90 -16.76
N ASN A 301 1.48 18.89 -15.85
CA ASN A 301 0.45 19.08 -14.82
C ASN A 301 -0.88 19.61 -15.38
N SER A 302 -0.89 20.43 -16.44
CA SER A 302 -2.14 20.90 -17.03
C SER A 302 -2.89 19.73 -17.70
N ILE A 303 -2.20 18.89 -18.47
CA ILE A 303 -2.74 17.67 -19.08
C ILE A 303 -3.30 16.74 -17.98
N LEU A 304 -2.53 16.45 -16.94
CA LEU A 304 -3.00 15.65 -15.79
C LEU A 304 -4.22 16.28 -15.10
N SER A 305 -4.32 17.61 -15.03
CA SER A 305 -5.48 18.31 -14.46
C SER A 305 -6.72 18.25 -15.37
N ARG A 306 -6.57 18.17 -16.71
CA ARG A 306 -7.71 17.91 -17.62
C ARG A 306 -8.32 16.52 -17.32
N GLN A 307 -7.46 15.55 -17.02
CA GLN A 307 -7.84 14.17 -16.68
C GLN A 307 -8.25 14.00 -15.20
N SER A 308 -8.09 15.01 -14.33
CA SER A 308 -8.20 14.82 -12.87
C SER A 308 -9.63 14.76 -12.31
N GLN A 309 -10.62 14.34 -13.12
CA GLN A 309 -11.91 13.83 -12.63
C GLN A 309 -11.73 12.41 -12.07
N LEU A 310 -10.81 12.27 -11.11
CA LEU A 310 -10.53 11.00 -10.46
C LEU A 310 -11.71 10.60 -9.59
N GLU A 311 -12.55 9.70 -10.11
CA GLU A 311 -13.68 9.13 -9.39
C GLU A 311 -13.21 8.52 -8.04
N GLN A 312 -13.47 9.24 -6.95
CA GLN A 312 -13.18 8.76 -5.60
C GLN A 312 -14.32 7.84 -5.14
N VAL A 313 -14.17 6.55 -5.43
CA VAL A 313 -15.09 5.50 -4.96
C VAL A 313 -15.02 5.43 -3.44
N THR A 314 -16.13 5.79 -2.79
CA THR A 314 -16.27 5.66 -1.34
C THR A 314 -16.53 4.21 -0.98
N GLN A 315 -15.62 3.59 -0.22
CA GLN A 315 -15.69 2.20 0.20
C GLN A 315 -15.96 2.09 1.71
N ILE A 316 -17.14 1.58 2.07
CA ILE A 316 -17.48 1.24 3.46
C ILE A 316 -16.85 -0.11 3.79
N ASN A 317 -16.03 -0.17 4.84
CA ASN A 317 -15.48 -1.43 5.32
C ASN A 317 -16.48 -2.12 6.26
N TRP A 318 -17.30 -3.01 5.67
CA TRP A 318 -18.40 -3.68 6.37
C TRP A 318 -17.96 -4.61 7.50
N ALA A 319 -16.93 -5.44 7.31
CA ALA A 319 -16.43 -6.34 8.36
C ALA A 319 -15.99 -5.57 9.61
N ARG A 320 -15.32 -4.45 9.38
CA ARG A 320 -14.94 -3.45 10.37
C ARG A 320 -16.16 -2.84 11.07
N LEU A 321 -17.13 -2.29 10.32
CA LEU A 321 -18.37 -1.73 10.88
C LEU A 321 -19.14 -2.76 11.74
N TYR A 322 -19.25 -4.00 11.28
CA TYR A 322 -19.89 -5.08 12.03
C TYR A 322 -19.13 -5.43 13.32
N ALA A 323 -17.79 -5.31 13.37
CA ALA A 323 -17.04 -5.52 14.60
C ALA A 323 -17.40 -4.50 15.71
N ILE A 324 -17.61 -3.22 15.36
CA ILE A 324 -18.10 -2.20 16.31
C ILE A 324 -19.50 -2.55 16.80
N VAL A 325 -20.43 -2.84 15.89
CA VAL A 325 -21.83 -3.16 16.22
C VAL A 325 -21.90 -4.42 17.09
N ALA A 326 -21.13 -5.45 16.77
CA ALA A 326 -21.02 -6.68 17.55
C ALA A 326 -20.43 -6.42 18.95
N PHE A 327 -19.33 -5.66 19.05
CA PHE A 327 -18.72 -5.34 20.35
C PHE A 327 -19.71 -4.62 21.27
N VAL A 328 -20.42 -3.60 20.78
CA VAL A 328 -21.43 -2.86 21.57
C VAL A 328 -22.61 -3.75 21.95
N ALA A 329 -23.13 -4.55 21.01
CA ALA A 329 -24.25 -5.47 21.27
C ALA A 329 -23.89 -6.54 22.32
N ILE A 330 -22.67 -7.09 22.25
CA ILE A 330 -22.15 -8.05 23.23
C ILE A 330 -21.89 -7.35 24.57
N ALA A 331 -21.29 -6.15 24.59
CA ALA A 331 -21.03 -5.41 25.83
C ALA A 331 -22.29 -5.17 26.67
N TYR A 332 -23.45 -4.95 26.03
CA TYR A 332 -24.74 -4.80 26.73
C TYR A 332 -25.56 -6.08 26.90
N MET A 333 -25.17 -7.21 26.30
CA MET A 333 -25.94 -8.47 26.34
C MET A 333 -26.35 -8.94 27.76
N PRO A 334 -25.51 -8.83 28.81
CA PRO A 334 -25.91 -9.23 30.17
C PRO A 334 -27.01 -8.36 30.78
N ALA A 335 -27.24 -7.14 30.28
CA ALA A 335 -28.31 -6.25 30.75
C ALA A 335 -29.70 -6.87 30.54
N ILE A 336 -29.88 -7.61 29.43
CA ILE A 336 -31.13 -8.30 29.09
C ILE A 336 -31.38 -9.47 30.05
N ALA A 337 -30.33 -10.16 30.48
CA ALA A 337 -30.43 -11.20 31.50
C ALA A 337 -30.70 -10.61 32.90
N LEU A 338 -30.10 -9.45 33.21
CA LEU A 338 -30.31 -8.75 34.48
C LEU A 338 -31.73 -8.19 34.61
N SER A 339 -32.29 -7.57 33.56
CA SER A 339 -33.67 -7.03 33.61
C SER A 339 -34.70 -8.15 33.78
N ARG A 340 -34.61 -9.23 32.98
CA ARG A 340 -35.45 -10.43 33.09
C ARG A 340 -35.31 -11.15 34.45
N ARG A 341 -34.20 -10.96 35.16
CA ARG A 341 -34.02 -11.45 36.53
C ARG A 341 -34.70 -10.51 37.53
N ARG A 342 -34.51 -9.19 37.39
CA ARG A 342 -35.13 -8.17 38.25
C ARG A 342 -36.65 -8.23 38.22
N THR A 343 -37.29 -8.37 37.04
CA THR A 343 -38.76 -8.50 36.97
C THR A 343 -39.25 -9.73 37.72
N ARG A 344 -38.66 -10.90 37.48
CA ARG A 344 -39.02 -12.16 38.16
C ARG A 344 -38.79 -12.14 39.67
N GLU A 345 -37.81 -11.40 40.15
CA GLU A 345 -37.56 -11.24 41.59
C GLU A 345 -38.54 -10.22 42.20
N ALA A 346 -38.92 -9.15 41.49
CA ALA A 346 -39.97 -8.22 41.91
C ALA A 346 -41.38 -8.87 41.89
N GLU A 347 -41.71 -9.65 40.85
CA GLU A 347 -42.94 -10.46 40.76
C GLU A 347 -43.09 -11.37 41.98
N ARG A 348 -42.00 -12.01 42.43
CA ARG A 348 -41.97 -12.85 43.64
C ARG A 348 -42.14 -12.04 44.92
N MET A 349 -41.52 -10.86 45.01
CA MET A 349 -41.66 -9.95 46.16
C MET A 349 -43.06 -9.30 46.25
N ALA A 350 -43.84 -9.30 45.16
CA ALA A 350 -45.23 -8.82 45.15
C ALA A 350 -46.27 -9.91 45.44
N ILE A 351 -45.84 -11.17 45.59
CA ILE A 351 -46.69 -12.35 45.85
C ILE A 351 -46.43 -12.94 47.26
N ALA A 352 -45.39 -12.47 47.96
CA ALA A 352 -44.91 -12.97 49.25
C ALA A 352 -45.15 -11.97 50.39
#